data_AF-A0A3N5Z397-F1
#
_entry.id   AF-A0A3N5Z397-F1
#
_cell.length_a   1.000
_cell.length_b   1.000
_cell.length_c   1.000
_cell.angle_alpha   90.00
_cell.angle_beta   90.00
_cell.angle_gamma   90.00
#
_symmetry.space_group_name_H-M   'P 1'
#
loop_
_entity.id
_entity.type
_entity.pdbx_description
1 polymer ?
#
loop_
_entity_poly.entity_id
_entity_poly.type
_entity_poly.pdbx_seq_one_letter_code
_entity_poly.pdbx_strand_id
1 'polypeptide(L)'
;PHYRTVVRGGWSGGQTAGFHPFAVGPWRAPGASTNAFARESHIDMLAARASMDPVEFRLKNLTDQRMIRVVNAVAKKAGWTPRPLPSGRGVGIACGIDAGTYASVVAEVAVDQSTGRVQVKRLVCAQDMGVVVNPEGALQQVEGCLTMGLGYALTEEVHFKGGEILDRNFDSYELPRFSSLPKLETVIIDAPEVPAQGGGEPAIVPVGAAIANAIFDATGARLFRMPMTPERVKEALTTKG
;
A
#
# COMPACT_ATOMS: atom_id res chain seq x y z
N PRO A 1 11.32 -9.14 -2.98
CA PRO A 1 9.93 -9.27 -2.48
C PRO A 1 9.72 -10.17 -1.24
N HIS A 2 10.69 -11.01 -0.84
CA HIS A 2 10.56 -11.96 0.29
C HIS A 2 11.04 -11.48 1.65
N TYR A 3 11.45 -10.22 1.75
CA TYR A 3 12.14 -9.75 2.93
C TYR A 3 11.14 -9.14 3.90
N ARG A 4 11.11 -9.65 5.13
CA ARG A 4 10.44 -8.98 6.24
C ARG A 4 11.05 -7.59 6.39
N THR A 5 10.24 -6.56 6.26
CA THR A 5 10.71 -5.21 6.55
C THR A 5 10.81 -5.06 8.05
N VAL A 6 12.02 -4.85 8.56
CA VAL A 6 12.27 -4.57 9.98
C VAL A 6 12.82 -3.16 10.05
N VAL A 7 12.09 -2.26 10.71
CA VAL A 7 12.59 -0.92 10.98
C VAL A 7 13.40 -0.96 12.27
N ARG A 8 14.59 -0.36 12.25
CA ARG A 8 15.43 -0.16 13.44
C ARG A 8 15.45 1.33 13.75
N GLY A 9 14.91 1.69 14.92
CA GLY A 9 14.55 3.04 15.33
C GLY A 9 13.31 2.97 16.22
N GLY A 10 13.26 3.78 17.27
CA GLY A 10 12.57 3.49 18.54
C GLY A 10 11.17 2.85 18.54
N TRP A 11 11.13 1.55 18.86
CA TRP A 11 10.06 0.90 19.64
C TRP A 11 10.53 0.59 21.08
N SER A 12 11.85 0.47 21.28
CA SER A 12 12.56 0.15 22.53
C SER A 12 13.90 0.89 22.68
N GLY A 13 14.19 1.83 21.78
CA GLY A 13 15.36 2.72 21.85
C GLY A 13 14.87 4.15 21.76
N GLY A 14 15.30 5.03 22.65
CA GLY A 14 14.86 6.42 22.69
C GLY A 14 14.98 7.10 21.33
N GLN A 15 14.16 8.14 21.10
CA GLN A 15 14.31 9.01 19.95
C GLN A 15 15.79 9.44 19.87
N THR A 16 16.49 9.03 18.81
CA THR A 16 17.81 9.60 18.51
C THR A 16 17.61 11.09 18.32
N ALA A 17 18.06 11.88 19.29
CA ALA A 17 17.98 13.33 19.24
C ALA A 17 18.53 13.83 17.90
N GLY A 18 17.77 14.69 17.20
CA GLY A 18 18.20 15.33 15.96
C GLY A 18 17.78 14.67 14.64
N PHE A 19 17.06 13.55 14.62
CA PHE A 19 16.58 12.96 13.36
C PHE A 19 15.45 13.79 12.70
N HIS A 20 14.63 14.45 13.53
CA HIS A 20 13.57 15.34 13.10
C HIS A 20 13.42 16.46 14.14
N PRO A 21 13.11 17.72 13.75
CA PRO A 21 12.97 18.83 14.69
C PRO A 21 11.80 18.66 15.68
N PHE A 22 10.85 17.77 15.36
CA PHE A 22 9.74 17.39 16.22
C PHE A 22 9.84 15.93 16.64
N ALA A 23 9.31 15.62 17.82
CA ALA A 23 9.15 14.25 18.31
C ALA A 23 8.37 13.39 17.30
N VAL A 24 8.90 12.20 17.01
CA VAL A 24 8.26 11.19 16.15
C VAL A 24 8.02 9.90 16.96
N GLY A 25 7.07 9.08 16.50
CA GLY A 25 6.68 7.88 17.23
C GLY A 25 6.12 6.79 16.31
N PRO A 26 5.64 5.68 16.91
CA PRO A 26 5.03 4.61 16.15
C PRO A 26 3.75 5.10 15.47
N TRP A 27 3.66 4.79 14.19
CA TRP A 27 2.49 4.96 13.34
C TRP A 27 2.28 3.63 12.62
N ARG A 28 1.02 3.19 12.48
CA ARG A 28 0.66 1.77 12.19
C ARG A 28 1.54 1.14 11.12
N ALA A 29 2.10 -0.03 11.43
CA ALA A 29 3.18 -0.68 10.68
C ALA A 29 4.45 0.21 10.56
N PRO A 30 5.13 0.55 11.68
CA PRO A 30 6.19 1.57 11.72
C PRO A 30 7.25 1.37 10.64
N GLY A 31 7.28 2.30 9.69
CA GLY A 31 8.12 2.33 8.48
C GLY A 31 8.03 1.11 7.54
N ALA A 32 7.19 0.12 7.82
CA ALA A 32 6.93 -0.97 6.89
C ALA A 32 6.21 -0.45 5.64
N SER A 33 5.21 0.43 5.81
CA SER A 33 4.43 1.01 4.70
C SER A 33 5.27 1.86 3.75
N THR A 34 6.16 2.71 4.27
CA THR A 34 7.04 3.56 3.44
C THR A 34 8.10 2.74 2.70
N ASN A 35 8.69 1.74 3.36
CA ASN A 35 9.64 0.82 2.73
C ASN A 35 8.96 -0.08 1.69
N ALA A 36 7.73 -0.54 1.96
CA ALA A 36 6.95 -1.30 1.00
C ALA A 36 6.56 -0.46 -0.22
N PHE A 37 6.20 0.81 -0.02
CA PHE A 37 6.00 1.77 -1.11
C PHE A 37 7.20 1.83 -2.05
N ALA A 38 8.41 2.08 -1.53
CA ALA A 38 9.61 2.13 -2.35
C ALA A 38 9.90 0.79 -3.05
N ARG A 39 9.88 -0.31 -2.29
CA ARG A 39 10.21 -1.66 -2.80
C ARG A 39 9.23 -2.13 -3.86
N GLU A 40 7.93 -2.09 -3.57
CA GLU A 40 6.90 -2.64 -4.46
C GLU A 40 6.64 -1.76 -5.69
N SER A 41 6.88 -0.45 -5.60
CA SER A 41 6.94 0.41 -6.78
C SER A 41 8.12 0.04 -7.67
N HIS A 42 9.29 -0.25 -7.09
CA HIS A 42 10.45 -0.68 -7.86
C HIS A 42 10.25 -2.05 -8.52
N ILE A 43 9.64 -3.02 -7.82
CA ILE A 43 9.28 -4.31 -8.42
C ILE A 43 8.36 -4.13 -9.64
N ASP A 44 7.40 -3.21 -9.55
CA ASP A 44 6.50 -2.88 -10.65
C ASP A 44 7.23 -2.23 -11.84
N MET A 45 8.21 -1.36 -11.57
CA MET A 45 9.08 -0.78 -12.61
C MET A 45 9.92 -1.86 -13.31
N LEU A 46 10.43 -2.85 -12.57
CA LEU A 46 11.16 -3.98 -13.16
C LEU A 46 10.26 -4.83 -14.05
N ALA A 47 9.03 -5.12 -13.61
CA ALA A 47 8.05 -5.85 -14.41
C ALA A 47 7.72 -5.10 -15.71
N ALA A 48 7.46 -3.79 -15.63
CA ALA A 48 7.21 -2.94 -16.79
C ALA A 48 8.41 -2.93 -17.77
N ARG A 49 9.64 -2.79 -17.26
CA ARG A 49 10.86 -2.79 -18.06
C ARG A 49 11.14 -4.15 -18.71
N ALA A 50 10.72 -5.24 -18.07
CA ALA A 50 10.79 -6.59 -18.62
C ALA A 50 9.61 -6.92 -19.56
N SER A 51 8.70 -5.97 -19.80
CA SER A 51 7.45 -6.18 -20.54
C SER A 51 6.64 -7.38 -20.05
N MET A 52 6.63 -7.58 -18.72
CA MET A 52 5.97 -8.70 -18.05
C MET A 52 4.81 -8.21 -17.20
N ASP A 53 3.77 -9.03 -17.09
CA ASP A 53 2.69 -8.77 -16.15
C ASP A 53 3.23 -8.72 -14.70
N PRO A 54 2.80 -7.76 -13.86
CA PRO A 54 3.34 -7.58 -12.52
C PRO A 54 2.99 -8.71 -11.55
N VAL A 55 1.92 -9.47 -11.78
CA VAL A 55 1.60 -10.69 -11.00
C VAL A 55 2.50 -11.83 -11.46
N GLU A 56 2.62 -12.05 -12.77
CA GLU A 56 3.52 -13.04 -13.35
C GLU A 56 4.98 -12.80 -12.93
N PHE A 57 5.44 -11.55 -13.01
CA PHE A 57 6.78 -11.15 -12.60
C PHE A 57 7.04 -11.47 -11.13
N ARG A 58 6.07 -11.22 -10.25
CA ARG A 58 6.16 -11.63 -8.84
C ARG A 58 6.24 -13.15 -8.76
N LEU A 59 5.30 -13.89 -9.33
CA LEU A 59 5.26 -15.36 -9.24
C LEU A 59 6.53 -16.04 -9.76
N LYS A 60 7.17 -15.52 -10.81
CA LYS A 60 8.46 -16.04 -11.32
C LYS A 60 9.63 -15.81 -10.38
N ASN A 61 9.58 -14.75 -9.58
CA ASN A 61 10.65 -14.36 -8.66
C ASN A 61 10.33 -14.71 -7.19
N LEU A 62 9.12 -15.25 -6.94
CA LEU A 62 8.69 -15.61 -5.60
C LEU A 62 9.14 -17.06 -5.26
N THR A 63 9.76 -17.29 -4.09
CA THR A 63 10.07 -18.61 -3.54
C THR A 63 9.25 -18.94 -2.28
N ASP A 64 8.85 -17.92 -1.51
CA ASP A 64 8.00 -18.07 -0.33
C ASP A 64 6.57 -18.48 -0.71
N GLN A 65 6.16 -19.67 -0.26
CA GLN A 65 4.87 -20.26 -0.59
C GLN A 65 3.68 -19.49 0.02
N ARG A 66 3.85 -18.86 1.19
CA ARG A 66 2.79 -18.05 1.81
C ARG A 66 2.59 -16.76 1.04
N MET A 67 3.67 -16.14 0.56
CA MET A 67 3.57 -14.97 -0.30
C MET A 67 2.92 -15.31 -1.66
N ILE A 68 3.32 -16.42 -2.28
CA ILE A 68 2.70 -16.92 -3.52
C ILE A 68 1.20 -17.16 -3.31
N ARG A 69 0.81 -17.77 -2.18
CA ARG A 69 -0.58 -18.03 -1.80
C ARG A 69 -1.41 -16.75 -1.75
N VAL A 70 -0.95 -15.69 -1.07
CA VAL A 70 -1.70 -14.42 -1.00
C VAL A 70 -1.75 -13.69 -2.33
N VAL A 71 -0.67 -13.72 -3.14
CA VAL A 71 -0.66 -13.12 -4.49
C VAL A 71 -1.69 -13.78 -5.40
N ASN A 72 -1.74 -15.11 -5.41
CA ASN A 72 -2.73 -15.86 -6.19
C ASN A 72 -4.16 -15.59 -5.71
N ALA A 73 -4.37 -15.57 -4.39
CA ALA A 73 -5.69 -15.33 -3.80
C ALA A 73 -6.22 -13.93 -4.13
N VAL A 74 -5.39 -12.88 -3.99
CA VAL A 74 -5.81 -11.51 -4.29
C VAL A 74 -6.04 -11.33 -5.79
N ALA A 75 -5.19 -11.89 -6.65
CA ALA A 75 -5.35 -11.82 -8.10
C ALA A 75 -6.65 -12.50 -8.55
N LYS A 76 -6.96 -13.69 -8.00
CA LYS A 76 -8.22 -14.40 -8.27
C LYS A 76 -9.44 -13.58 -7.82
N LYS A 77 -9.43 -13.07 -6.58
CA LYS A 77 -10.55 -12.29 -6.02
C LYS A 77 -10.77 -10.96 -6.76
N ALA A 78 -9.69 -10.32 -7.20
CA ALA A 78 -9.75 -9.10 -7.99
C ALA A 78 -10.25 -9.34 -9.41
N GLY A 79 -10.19 -10.57 -9.93
CA GLY A 79 -10.44 -10.86 -11.34
C GLY A 79 -9.30 -10.36 -12.23
N TRP A 80 -8.05 -10.50 -11.76
CA TRP A 80 -6.86 -10.01 -12.45
C TRP A 80 -6.77 -10.59 -13.87
N THR A 81 -6.57 -9.71 -14.85
CA THR A 81 -6.28 -10.11 -16.23
C THR A 81 -4.82 -9.77 -16.53
N PRO A 82 -3.97 -10.76 -16.86
CA PRO A 82 -2.57 -10.52 -17.13
C PRO A 82 -2.33 -9.52 -18.27
N ARG A 83 -1.39 -8.59 -18.06
CA ARG A 83 -0.99 -7.60 -19.06
C ARG A 83 0.35 -6.95 -18.72
N PRO A 84 1.18 -6.58 -19.71
CA PRO A 84 2.32 -5.71 -19.46
C PRO A 84 1.86 -4.30 -19.04
N LEU A 85 2.73 -3.56 -18.36
CA LEU A 85 2.47 -2.21 -17.89
C LEU A 85 3.24 -1.15 -18.70
N PRO A 86 2.74 0.09 -18.81
CA PRO A 86 1.39 0.51 -18.42
C PRO A 86 0.35 0.07 -19.45
N SER A 87 -0.87 -0.27 -19.01
CA SER A 87 -1.95 -0.76 -19.88
C SER A 87 -3.12 0.22 -20.06
N GLY A 88 -3.16 1.29 -19.26
CA GLY A 88 -4.27 2.24 -19.19
C GLY A 88 -5.45 1.81 -18.32
N ARG A 89 -5.43 0.62 -17.70
CA ARG A 89 -6.59 0.10 -16.93
C ARG A 89 -6.73 0.69 -15.53
N GLY A 90 -5.64 1.14 -14.93
CA GLY A 90 -5.63 1.65 -13.57
C GLY A 90 -5.73 0.56 -12.51
N VAL A 91 -5.06 -0.57 -12.70
CA VAL A 91 -5.05 -1.67 -11.73
C VAL A 91 -3.63 -2.02 -11.31
N GLY A 92 -3.34 -1.91 -10.02
CA GLY A 92 -2.01 -2.16 -9.45
C GLY A 92 -2.02 -3.21 -8.36
N ILE A 93 -0.90 -3.88 -8.14
CA ILE A 93 -0.71 -4.86 -7.07
C ILE A 93 0.55 -4.54 -6.26
N ALA A 94 0.51 -4.83 -4.96
CA ALA A 94 1.68 -4.80 -4.08
C ALA A 94 1.58 -5.83 -2.96
N CYS A 95 2.73 -6.12 -2.34
CA CYS A 95 2.87 -7.15 -1.30
C CYS A 95 3.63 -6.64 -0.07
N GLY A 96 3.28 -7.15 1.10
CA GLY A 96 3.92 -6.82 2.37
C GLY A 96 3.92 -8.00 3.34
N ILE A 97 4.89 -8.01 4.25
CA ILE A 97 4.96 -8.93 5.38
C ILE A 97 5.16 -8.08 6.62
N ASP A 98 4.30 -8.28 7.61
CA ASP A 98 4.43 -7.66 8.92
C ASP A 98 3.87 -8.57 10.01
N ALA A 99 4.40 -8.48 11.23
CA ALA A 99 3.96 -9.29 12.38
C ALA A 99 3.80 -10.81 12.10
N GLY A 100 4.58 -11.39 11.17
CA GLY A 100 4.50 -12.80 10.76
C GLY A 100 3.39 -13.14 9.75
N THR A 101 2.60 -12.14 9.37
CA THR A 101 1.45 -12.22 8.45
C THR A 101 1.83 -11.67 7.07
N TYR A 102 1.31 -12.33 6.04
CA TYR A 102 1.55 -11.97 4.64
C TYR A 102 0.31 -11.27 4.10
N ALA A 103 0.47 -10.17 3.39
CA ALA A 103 -0.62 -9.42 2.79
C ALA A 103 -0.28 -9.03 1.35
N SER A 104 -1.26 -9.15 0.45
CA SER A 104 -1.18 -8.59 -0.90
C SER A 104 -2.46 -7.82 -1.21
N VAL A 105 -2.30 -6.63 -1.79
CA VAL A 105 -3.41 -5.73 -2.13
C VAL A 105 -3.40 -5.44 -3.61
N VAL A 106 -4.57 -5.54 -4.23
CA VAL A 106 -4.87 -5.02 -5.57
C VAL A 106 -5.71 -3.75 -5.41
N ALA A 107 -5.30 -2.69 -6.11
CA ALA A 107 -6.03 -1.42 -6.17
C ALA A 107 -6.53 -1.17 -7.58
N GLU A 108 -7.78 -0.73 -7.70
CA GLU A 108 -8.38 -0.21 -8.94
C GLU A 108 -8.61 1.30 -8.76
N VAL A 109 -8.10 2.11 -9.69
CA VAL A 109 -8.16 3.57 -9.61
C VAL A 109 -8.65 4.18 -10.92
N ALA A 110 -9.31 5.33 -10.80
CA ALA A 110 -9.52 6.25 -11.91
C ALA A 110 -8.69 7.51 -11.66
N VAL A 111 -7.97 7.99 -12.67
CA VAL A 111 -7.15 9.20 -12.58
C VAL A 111 -7.68 10.23 -13.56
N ASP A 112 -8.10 11.38 -13.05
CA ASP A 112 -8.36 12.55 -13.89
C ASP A 112 -7.02 13.21 -14.22
N GLN A 113 -6.51 12.99 -15.43
CA GLN A 113 -5.21 13.52 -15.85
C GLN A 113 -5.20 15.05 -16.00
N SER A 114 -6.36 15.72 -16.06
CA SER A 114 -6.42 17.20 -16.15
C SER A 114 -6.23 17.87 -14.78
N THR A 115 -6.77 17.24 -13.73
CA THR A 115 -6.72 17.75 -12.34
C THR A 115 -5.68 17.04 -11.47
N GLY A 116 -5.21 15.85 -11.87
CA GLY A 116 -4.37 14.97 -11.06
C GLY A 116 -5.13 14.21 -9.98
N ARG A 117 -6.46 14.38 -9.89
CA ARG A 117 -7.26 13.71 -8.85
C ARG A 117 -7.30 12.21 -9.10
N VAL A 118 -7.00 11.44 -8.04
CA VAL A 118 -7.08 9.98 -8.02
C VAL A 118 -8.31 9.57 -7.23
N GLN A 119 -9.16 8.74 -7.83
CA GLN A 119 -10.25 8.08 -7.16
C GLN A 119 -9.99 6.59 -7.09
N VAL A 120 -9.77 6.07 -5.89
CA VAL A 120 -9.73 4.62 -5.66
C VAL A 120 -11.17 4.10 -5.76
N LYS A 121 -11.38 3.11 -6.61
CA LYS A 121 -12.69 2.49 -6.86
C LYS A 121 -12.87 1.23 -6.03
N ARG A 122 -11.79 0.47 -5.88
CA ARG A 122 -11.79 -0.83 -5.22
C ARG A 122 -10.43 -1.16 -4.64
N LEU A 123 -10.41 -1.74 -3.44
CA LEU A 123 -9.25 -2.38 -2.85
C LEU A 123 -9.62 -3.83 -2.52
N VAL A 124 -8.79 -4.76 -2.96
CA VAL A 124 -8.92 -6.18 -2.65
C VAL A 124 -7.68 -6.62 -1.90
N CYS A 125 -7.83 -7.18 -0.70
CA CYS A 125 -6.72 -7.67 0.12
C CYS A 125 -6.82 -9.18 0.31
N ALA A 126 -5.72 -9.90 0.13
CA ALA A 126 -5.57 -11.25 0.67
C ALA A 126 -4.57 -11.23 1.83
N GLN A 127 -4.95 -11.83 2.96
CA GLN A 127 -4.12 -11.87 4.17
C GLN A 127 -4.00 -13.29 4.71
N ASP A 128 -2.77 -13.71 4.97
CA ASP A 128 -2.42 -14.99 5.58
C ASP A 128 -1.77 -14.74 6.94
N MET A 129 -2.56 -14.93 8.00
CA MET A 129 -2.16 -14.72 9.40
C MET A 129 -2.09 -16.03 10.21
N GLY A 130 -2.03 -17.17 9.53
CA GLY A 130 -2.18 -18.49 10.14
C GLY A 130 -3.57 -18.68 10.73
N VAL A 131 -3.67 -19.40 11.86
CA VAL A 131 -4.93 -19.59 12.59
C VAL A 131 -5.62 -18.26 12.89
N VAL A 132 -6.87 -18.14 12.45
CA VAL A 132 -7.70 -16.96 12.64
C VAL A 132 -8.63 -17.18 13.82
N VAL A 133 -8.30 -16.56 14.96
CA VAL A 133 -9.06 -16.74 16.21
C VAL A 133 -10.47 -16.13 16.12
N ASN A 134 -10.58 -14.93 15.53
CA ASN A 134 -11.84 -14.23 15.31
C ASN A 134 -11.89 -13.71 13.86
N PRO A 135 -12.56 -14.44 12.94
CA PRO A 135 -12.65 -14.05 11.53
C PRO A 135 -13.29 -12.68 11.29
N GLU A 136 -14.34 -12.33 12.04
CA GLU A 136 -15.01 -11.03 11.89
C GLU A 136 -14.14 -9.88 12.39
N GLY A 137 -13.45 -10.07 13.52
CA GLY A 137 -12.49 -9.10 14.03
C GLY A 137 -11.29 -8.92 13.10
N ALA A 138 -10.80 -10.01 12.51
CA ALA A 138 -9.73 -9.97 11.52
C ALA A 138 -10.16 -9.22 10.26
N LEU A 139 -11.40 -9.43 9.78
CA LEU A 139 -11.96 -8.69 8.64
C LEU A 139 -12.01 -7.19 8.93
N GLN A 140 -12.53 -6.77 10.09
CA GLN A 140 -12.59 -5.37 10.51
C GLN A 140 -11.19 -4.73 10.59
N GLN A 141 -10.19 -5.48 11.06
CA GLN A 141 -8.81 -4.99 11.10
C GLN A 141 -8.24 -4.75 9.70
N VAL A 142 -8.53 -5.63 8.74
CA VAL A 142 -8.13 -5.44 7.34
C VAL A 142 -8.82 -4.21 6.75
N GLU A 143 -10.13 -4.06 6.94
CA GLU A 143 -10.88 -2.90 6.43
C GLU A 143 -10.38 -1.58 7.02
N GLY A 144 -10.06 -1.56 8.32
CA GLY A 144 -9.43 -0.42 8.98
C GLY A 144 -8.02 -0.12 8.45
N CYS A 145 -7.21 -1.15 8.17
CA CYS A 145 -5.90 -1.01 7.52
C CYS A 145 -6.03 -0.39 6.12
N LEU A 146 -6.94 -0.90 5.28
CA LEU A 146 -7.15 -0.39 3.94
C LEU A 146 -7.65 1.06 3.96
N THR A 147 -8.58 1.37 4.86
CA THR A 147 -9.12 2.73 5.04
C THR A 147 -8.03 3.71 5.47
N MET A 148 -7.25 3.38 6.50
CA MET A 148 -6.13 4.21 6.95
C MET A 148 -5.06 4.36 5.86
N GLY A 149 -4.78 3.29 5.11
CA GLY A 149 -3.85 3.31 3.98
C GLY A 149 -4.26 4.25 2.84
N LEU A 150 -5.55 4.53 2.65
CA LEU A 150 -6.00 5.54 1.69
C LEU A 150 -5.49 6.93 2.05
N GLY A 151 -5.57 7.29 3.32
CA GLY A 151 -5.11 8.59 3.80
C GLY A 151 -3.60 8.73 3.64
N TYR A 152 -2.85 7.72 4.08
CA TYR A 152 -1.39 7.65 3.90
C TYR A 152 -0.99 7.83 2.43
N ALA A 153 -1.75 7.20 1.52
CA ALA A 153 -1.45 7.19 0.11
C ALA A 153 -1.84 8.48 -0.61
N LEU A 154 -2.88 9.20 -0.17
CA LEU A 154 -3.52 10.24 -0.99
C LEU A 154 -3.65 11.62 -0.33
N THR A 155 -3.75 11.72 1.00
CA THR A 155 -4.16 12.98 1.65
C THR A 155 -3.40 13.35 2.92
N GLU A 156 -2.96 12.39 3.72
CA GLU A 156 -2.37 12.62 5.04
C GLU A 156 -0.94 13.17 4.93
N GLU A 157 -0.77 14.48 5.14
CA GLU A 157 0.52 15.16 5.20
C GLU A 157 0.49 16.26 6.29
N VAL A 158 1.62 16.41 6.98
CA VAL A 158 1.84 17.53 7.91
C VAL A 158 2.82 18.49 7.27
N HIS A 159 2.42 19.75 7.13
CA HIS A 159 3.20 20.83 6.56
C HIS A 159 3.90 21.62 7.67
N PHE A 160 5.11 22.08 7.34
CA PHE A 160 5.96 22.84 8.23
C PHE A 160 6.44 24.12 7.56
N LYS A 161 6.51 25.21 8.32
CA LYS A 161 7.12 26.47 7.87
C LYS A 161 7.87 27.13 9.01
N GLY A 162 9.18 27.28 8.86
CA GLY A 162 10.02 27.98 9.85
C GLY A 162 10.01 27.36 11.25
N GLY A 163 9.86 26.03 11.36
CA GLY A 163 9.76 25.35 12.65
C GLY A 163 8.36 25.32 13.27
N GLU A 164 7.34 25.80 12.56
CA GLU A 164 5.93 25.70 12.96
C GLU A 164 5.20 24.59 12.22
N ILE A 165 4.29 23.89 12.92
CA ILE A 165 3.35 22.93 12.33
C ILE A 165 2.11 23.69 11.84
N LEU A 166 1.78 23.54 10.56
CA LEU A 166 0.64 24.22 9.96
C LEU A 166 -0.67 23.45 10.12
N ASP A 167 -0.63 22.12 10.08
CA ASP A 167 -1.82 21.27 10.16
C ASP A 167 -2.07 20.81 11.60
N ARG A 168 -2.94 21.52 12.30
CA ARG A 168 -3.20 21.34 13.74
C ARG A 168 -4.61 20.82 14.06
N ASN A 169 -5.42 20.57 13.05
CA ASN A 169 -6.81 20.14 13.18
C ASN A 169 -7.29 19.38 11.91
N PHE A 170 -8.43 18.71 11.96
CA PHE A 170 -8.93 17.85 10.88
C PHE A 170 -9.46 18.58 9.63
N ASP A 171 -9.50 19.91 9.65
CA ASP A 171 -9.74 20.75 8.48
C ASP A 171 -8.46 21.00 7.66
N SER A 172 -7.29 20.84 8.28
CA SER A 172 -5.96 21.02 7.67
C SER A 172 -5.24 19.68 7.44
N TYR A 173 -5.37 18.73 8.38
CA TYR A 173 -4.91 17.35 8.21
C TYR A 173 -6.05 16.46 7.70
N GLU A 174 -6.04 16.14 6.40
CA GLU A 174 -7.16 15.45 5.76
C GLU A 174 -7.10 13.92 5.91
N LEU A 175 -7.98 13.41 6.78
CA LEU A 175 -8.28 11.98 6.90
C LEU A 175 -9.27 11.52 5.81
N PRO A 176 -9.26 10.23 5.44
CA PRO A 176 -10.29 9.63 4.59
C PRO A 176 -11.69 9.84 5.16
N ARG A 177 -12.63 10.23 4.30
CA ARG A 177 -14.05 10.43 4.65
C ARG A 177 -14.86 9.22 4.18
N PHE A 178 -16.01 8.97 4.80
CA PHE A 178 -16.92 7.91 4.36
C PHE A 178 -17.31 8.03 2.87
N SER A 179 -17.46 9.26 2.37
CA SER A 179 -17.79 9.53 0.97
C SER A 179 -16.68 9.21 -0.02
N SER A 180 -15.44 9.04 0.44
CA SER A 180 -14.30 8.66 -0.40
C SER A 180 -13.90 7.20 -0.27
N LEU A 181 -14.62 6.40 0.54
CA LEU A 181 -14.29 4.99 0.71
C LEU A 181 -14.59 4.18 -0.56
N PRO A 182 -13.62 3.43 -1.09
CA PRO A 182 -13.84 2.51 -2.20
C PRO A 182 -14.57 1.26 -1.74
N LYS A 183 -14.92 0.39 -2.70
CA LYS A 183 -15.32 -0.98 -2.36
C LYS A 183 -14.12 -1.71 -1.75
N LEU A 184 -14.27 -2.20 -0.51
CA LEU A 184 -13.27 -3.02 0.17
C LEU A 184 -13.67 -4.49 0.09
N GLU A 185 -12.73 -5.37 -0.25
CA GLU A 185 -12.93 -6.82 -0.24
C GLU A 185 -11.72 -7.53 0.36
N THR A 186 -11.96 -8.55 1.17
CA THR A 186 -10.91 -9.28 1.87
C THR A 186 -11.02 -10.77 1.60
N VAL A 187 -9.87 -11.42 1.43
CA VAL A 187 -9.69 -12.86 1.48
C VAL A 187 -8.80 -13.18 2.67
N ILE A 188 -9.37 -13.81 3.68
CA ILE A 188 -8.58 -14.38 4.77
C ILE A 188 -8.18 -15.79 4.33
N ILE A 189 -6.88 -16.06 4.28
CA ILE A 189 -6.38 -17.38 3.95
C ILE A 189 -6.65 -18.33 5.11
N ASP A 190 -7.28 -19.46 4.82
CA ASP A 190 -7.43 -20.57 5.75
C ASP A 190 -6.10 -21.36 5.81
N ALA A 191 -5.42 -21.26 6.94
CA ALA A 191 -4.10 -21.85 7.16
C ALA A 191 -3.97 -22.37 8.61
N PRO A 192 -4.76 -23.40 9.00
CA PRO A 192 -4.80 -23.91 10.37
C PRO A 192 -3.47 -24.55 10.81
N GLU A 193 -2.60 -24.90 9.85
CA GLU A 193 -1.27 -25.45 10.09
C GLU A 193 -0.25 -24.40 10.58
N VAL A 194 -0.52 -23.11 10.40
CA VAL A 194 0.38 -22.02 10.78
C VAL A 194 -0.11 -21.39 12.08
N PRO A 195 0.74 -21.23 13.13
CA PRO A 195 0.35 -20.57 14.37
C PRO A 195 -0.19 -19.16 14.12
N ALA A 196 -1.13 -18.71 14.96
CA ALA A 196 -1.70 -17.38 14.88
C ALA A 196 -0.61 -16.28 14.88
N GLN A 197 -0.73 -15.34 13.95
CA GLN A 197 0.17 -14.19 13.77
C GLN A 197 -0.59 -12.86 13.98
N GLY A 198 0.12 -11.74 13.96
CA GLY A 198 -0.50 -10.43 14.14
C GLY A 198 -1.38 -10.05 12.94
N GLY A 199 -2.65 -9.71 13.19
CA GLY A 199 -3.61 -9.32 12.15
C GLY A 199 -3.83 -7.82 11.99
N GLY A 200 -3.28 -6.99 12.90
CA GLY A 200 -3.66 -5.59 13.04
C GLY A 200 -2.90 -4.59 12.18
N GLU A 201 -1.78 -4.94 11.58
CA GLU A 201 -0.94 -4.02 10.78
C GLU A 201 -0.71 -4.49 9.32
N PRO A 202 -0.59 -5.79 9.01
CA PRO A 202 -0.09 -6.25 7.72
C PRO A 202 -0.79 -5.72 6.47
N ALA A 203 -2.12 -5.57 6.51
CA ALA A 203 -2.90 -5.13 5.35
C ALA A 203 -2.62 -3.67 4.94
N ILE A 204 -2.13 -2.80 5.83
CA ILE A 204 -1.83 -1.40 5.46
C ILE A 204 -0.53 -1.28 4.65
N VAL A 205 0.41 -2.20 4.89
CA VAL A 205 1.77 -2.17 4.36
C VAL A 205 1.81 -2.01 2.83
N PRO A 206 1.06 -2.79 2.03
CA PRO A 206 1.09 -2.67 0.57
C PRO A 206 0.20 -1.56 -0.02
N VAL A 207 -0.67 -0.89 0.76
CA VAL A 207 -1.75 -0.05 0.19
C VAL A 207 -1.20 1.09 -0.68
N GLY A 208 -0.27 1.88 -0.15
CA GLY A 208 0.31 3.01 -0.89
C GLY A 208 0.99 2.59 -2.19
N ALA A 209 1.70 1.46 -2.17
CA ALA A 209 2.35 0.90 -3.35
C ALA A 209 1.34 0.39 -4.39
N ALA A 210 0.28 -0.31 -3.95
CA ALA A 210 -0.75 -0.83 -4.85
C ALA A 210 -1.44 0.33 -5.59
N ILE A 211 -1.76 1.41 -4.88
CA ILE A 211 -2.36 2.63 -5.46
C ILE A 211 -1.37 3.31 -6.43
N ALA A 212 -0.10 3.46 -6.05
CA ALA A 212 0.91 4.05 -6.93
C ALA A 212 1.14 3.25 -8.22
N ASN A 213 1.16 1.92 -8.12
CA ASN A 213 1.25 1.02 -9.26
C ASN A 213 -0.01 1.10 -10.14
N ALA A 214 -1.19 1.29 -9.54
CA ALA A 214 -2.43 1.49 -10.27
C ALA A 214 -2.46 2.83 -11.02
N ILE A 215 -1.96 3.91 -10.40
CA ILE A 215 -1.81 5.22 -11.06
C ILE A 215 -0.84 5.11 -12.25
N PHE A 216 0.28 4.42 -12.07
CA PHE A 216 1.21 4.16 -13.17
C PHE A 216 0.56 3.36 -14.28
N ASP A 217 -0.17 2.30 -13.94
CA ASP A 217 -0.88 1.52 -14.95
C ASP A 217 -1.90 2.37 -15.73
N ALA A 218 -2.63 3.27 -15.06
CA ALA A 218 -3.62 4.13 -15.69
C ALA A 218 -3.00 5.19 -16.63
N THR A 219 -1.83 5.72 -16.26
CA THR A 219 -1.34 6.99 -16.84
C THR A 219 0.06 6.93 -17.44
N GLY A 220 0.85 5.93 -17.07
CA GLY A 220 2.29 5.88 -17.32
C GLY A 220 3.13 6.78 -16.40
N ALA A 221 2.52 7.62 -15.55
CA ALA A 221 3.24 8.47 -14.62
C ALA A 221 3.64 7.70 -13.35
N ARG A 222 4.91 7.82 -12.94
CA ARG A 222 5.42 7.16 -11.74
C ARG A 222 5.54 8.16 -10.59
N LEU A 223 5.02 7.79 -9.42
CA LEU A 223 5.13 8.58 -8.21
C LEU A 223 6.16 7.96 -7.27
N PHE A 224 7.02 8.82 -6.71
CA PHE A 224 8.08 8.43 -5.78
C PHE A 224 7.91 9.05 -4.39
N ARG A 225 6.79 9.75 -4.17
CA ARG A 225 6.47 10.42 -2.91
C ARG A 225 5.00 10.21 -2.57
N MET A 226 4.74 9.86 -1.32
CA MET A 226 3.42 9.90 -0.70
C MET A 226 3.29 11.14 0.21
N PRO A 227 2.06 11.64 0.44
CA PRO A 227 0.84 11.27 -0.27
C PRO A 227 0.87 11.71 -1.75
N MET A 228 0.13 11.01 -2.59
CA MET A 228 -0.01 11.22 -4.02
C MET A 228 -1.10 12.27 -4.28
N THR A 229 -0.87 13.49 -3.81
CA THR A 229 -1.81 14.62 -3.95
C THR A 229 -2.04 14.97 -5.42
N PRO A 230 -3.15 15.64 -5.77
CA PRO A 230 -3.42 16.06 -7.14
C PRO A 230 -2.26 16.82 -7.79
N GLU A 231 -1.58 17.68 -7.04
CA GLU A 231 -0.43 18.48 -7.50
C GLU A 231 0.75 17.58 -7.88
N ARG A 232 1.08 16.59 -7.03
CA ARG A 232 2.17 15.63 -7.28
C ARG A 232 1.84 14.71 -8.44
N VAL A 233 0.58 14.30 -8.56
CA VAL A 233 0.12 13.51 -9.71
C VAL A 233 0.26 14.33 -11.00
N LYS A 234 -0.12 15.61 -11.00
CA LYS A 234 0.08 16.49 -12.16
C LYS A 234 1.54 16.68 -12.51
N GLU A 235 2.42 16.86 -11.53
CA GLU A 235 3.87 16.95 -11.73
C GLU A 235 4.45 15.65 -12.36
N ALA A 236 3.99 14.49 -11.89
CA ALA A 236 4.40 13.21 -12.48
C ALA A 236 3.85 13.02 -13.91
N LEU A 237 2.67 13.56 -14.22
CA LEU A 237 2.07 13.51 -15.55
C LEU A 237 2.81 14.36 -16.58
N THR A 238 3.44 15.47 -16.17
CA THR A 238 4.21 16.34 -17.08
C THR A 238 5.63 15.82 -17.33
N THR A 239 6.16 15.00 -16.43
CA THR A 239 7.52 14.45 -16.49
C THR A 239 7.60 13.06 -17.13
N LYS A 240 6.55 12.60 -17.84
CA LYS A 240 6.54 11.30 -18.53
C LYS A 240 7.77 11.14 -19.43
N GLY A 241 8.72 10.31 -19.00
CA GLY A 241 9.95 9.93 -19.68
C GLY A 241 10.33 8.51 -19.29
#